data_AF-A0A3M1RPR1-F1
#
_entry.id   AF-A0A3M1RPR1-F1
#
_cell.length_a   1.000
_cell.length_b   1.000
_cell.length_c   1.000
_cell.angle_alpha   90.00
_cell.angle_beta   90.00
_cell.angle_gamma   90.00
#
_symmetry.space_group_name_H-M   'P 1'
#
loop_
_entity.id
_entity.type
_entity.pdbx_description
1 polymer ?
#
loop_
_entity_poly.entity_id
_entity_poly.type
_entity_poly.pdbx_seq_one_letter_code
_entity_poly.pdbx_strand_id
1 'polypeptide(L)'
;MNIYAGVEEELRVISLSNFGYYSNKEQMHKKDVLSFFNSVNEITNHVSCTTYQHDIFIDNGSRVNIEVPQFEPEISTPELVLNDNPLSHKLFISQILANRLIVLKAIDNLKRKGVNLDISLAAVLPWLHNSPNGMGEHLHLSSHYSIPERTLNSIFLTLICTDPSFCGVGAPSTNLSSGGFEASAKVRTHNAFSSDLCQSRKPLLSERNRYDLPADWCYFKVVNLEAAKSQRQMLLSCLKKAAVLFLIIQGADFSGFSNFLPIAPVEDVKKFSFDLFGNSIRIPFKDGNSYTWLEADEKYYNLANDYAKKNKSAPHWFKWTIKEWEYWRNIYLTKDYEKLSQISDKGIKLFLLFNPIWQKRS
;
A
#
# COMPACT_ATOMS: atom_id res chain seq x y z
N MET A 1 23.27 -15.83 1.91
CA MET A 1 22.69 -15.12 3.08
C MET A 1 21.22 -15.50 3.13
N ASN A 2 20.77 -16.13 4.22
CA ASN A 2 19.47 -16.79 4.27
C ASN A 2 18.37 -15.72 4.44
N ILE A 3 17.74 -15.30 3.34
CA ILE A 3 16.71 -14.24 3.33
C ILE A 3 15.54 -14.59 4.27
N TYR A 4 15.34 -15.89 4.49
CA TYR A 4 14.37 -16.46 5.43
C TYR A 4 14.66 -16.16 6.91
N ALA A 5 15.93 -16.01 7.30
CA ALA A 5 16.31 -15.83 8.70
C ALA A 5 15.81 -14.50 9.27
N GLY A 6 15.88 -13.41 8.50
CA GLY A 6 15.38 -12.10 8.95
C GLY A 6 13.86 -12.06 9.13
N VAL A 7 13.11 -12.69 8.22
CA VAL A 7 11.63 -12.74 8.29
C VAL A 7 11.15 -13.71 9.37
N GLU A 8 11.81 -14.85 9.56
CA GLU A 8 11.49 -15.81 10.63
C GLU A 8 11.84 -15.27 12.02
N GLU A 9 12.92 -14.53 12.15
CA GLU A 9 13.33 -13.88 13.41
C GLU A 9 12.38 -12.73 13.77
N GLU A 10 11.96 -11.91 12.79
CA GLU A 10 10.93 -10.88 12.97
C GLU A 10 9.56 -11.45 13.35
N LEU A 11 9.12 -12.54 12.70
CA LEU A 11 7.89 -13.25 13.08
C LEU A 11 8.02 -13.92 14.45
N ARG A 12 9.20 -14.40 14.84
CA ARG A 12 9.45 -14.91 16.20
C ARG A 12 9.31 -13.81 17.24
N VAL A 13 9.90 -12.64 17.01
CA VAL A 13 9.80 -11.47 17.90
C VAL A 13 8.34 -11.00 18.04
N ILE A 14 7.57 -11.01 16.95
CA ILE A 14 6.12 -10.72 16.97
C ILE A 14 5.33 -11.83 17.68
N SER A 15 5.70 -13.11 17.49
CA SER A 15 5.03 -14.26 18.12
C SER A 15 5.26 -14.34 19.64
N LEU A 16 6.41 -13.90 20.12
CA LEU A 16 6.75 -13.96 21.55
C LEU A 16 6.24 -12.75 22.34
N SER A 17 5.92 -11.65 21.67
CA SER A 17 5.44 -10.41 22.32
C SER A 17 3.91 -10.21 22.27
N ASN A 18 3.18 -10.87 21.35
CA ASN A 18 1.75 -10.59 21.14
C ASN A 18 0.78 -11.76 21.40
N PHE A 19 1.25 -12.97 21.72
CA PHE A 19 0.36 -14.13 21.91
C PHE A 19 -0.14 -14.32 23.36
N GLY A 20 0.12 -13.37 24.26
CA GLY A 20 -0.30 -13.42 25.66
C GLY A 20 -1.75 -13.02 25.96
N TYR A 21 -2.59 -12.70 24.96
CA TYR A 21 -3.89 -12.05 25.23
C TYR A 21 -5.11 -12.66 24.53
N TYR A 22 -5.01 -13.90 24.05
CA TYR A 22 -6.22 -14.73 23.88
C TYR A 22 -6.49 -15.46 25.20
N SER A 23 -7.08 -14.76 26.17
CA SER A 23 -7.61 -15.39 27.38
C SER A 23 -9.02 -15.92 27.13
N ASN A 24 -9.09 -17.08 26.50
CA ASN A 24 -9.94 -18.17 26.98
C ASN A 24 -9.27 -19.47 26.55
N LYS A 25 -9.06 -20.34 27.54
CA LYS A 25 -8.36 -21.63 27.47
C LYS A 25 -8.48 -22.31 26.11
N GLU A 26 -7.44 -22.21 25.30
CA GLU A 26 -6.87 -23.31 24.53
C GLU A 26 -5.52 -22.87 23.98
N GLN A 27 -4.49 -23.66 24.27
CA GLN A 27 -3.19 -23.54 23.65
C GLN A 27 -3.39 -23.66 22.14
N MET A 28 -3.07 -22.62 21.35
CA MET A 28 -2.85 -22.77 19.91
C MET A 28 -1.68 -23.74 19.75
N HIS A 29 -2.00 -25.02 19.69
CA HIS A 29 -1.05 -26.09 19.54
C HIS A 29 -0.41 -25.98 18.15
N LYS A 30 0.82 -26.49 18.02
CA LYS A 30 1.52 -26.84 16.77
C LYS A 30 0.62 -27.33 15.61
N LYS A 31 -0.57 -27.84 15.91
CA LYS A 31 -1.62 -28.27 14.98
C LYS A 31 -2.12 -27.17 14.03
N ASP A 32 -2.23 -25.92 14.45
CA ASP A 32 -2.77 -24.84 13.57
C ASP A 32 -1.73 -24.34 12.57
N VAL A 33 -0.45 -24.37 12.98
CA VAL A 33 0.69 -24.15 12.07
C VAL A 33 0.84 -25.32 11.09
N LEU A 34 0.56 -26.56 11.52
CA LEU A 34 0.54 -27.75 10.64
C LEU A 34 -0.68 -27.77 9.70
N SER A 35 -1.85 -27.28 10.14
CA SER A 35 -3.03 -27.03 9.30
C SER A 35 -2.71 -26.01 8.21
N PHE A 36 -2.10 -24.87 8.60
CA PHE A 36 -1.53 -23.86 7.70
C PHE A 36 -0.54 -24.44 6.68
N PHE A 37 0.27 -25.44 7.04
CA PHE A 37 1.17 -26.13 6.10
C PHE A 37 0.46 -27.15 5.20
N ASN A 38 -0.64 -27.74 5.66
CA ASN A 38 -1.47 -28.64 4.85
C ASN A 38 -2.27 -27.87 3.79
N SER A 39 -2.77 -26.67 4.09
CA SER A 39 -3.46 -25.81 3.11
C SER A 39 -2.51 -25.34 1.98
N VAL A 40 -1.22 -25.12 2.28
CA VAL A 40 -0.19 -24.86 1.26
C VAL A 40 0.12 -26.11 0.41
N ASN A 41 0.02 -27.31 1.00
CA ASN A 41 0.15 -28.56 0.25
C ASN A 41 -1.05 -28.85 -0.66
N GLU A 42 -2.27 -28.49 -0.25
CA GLU A 42 -3.47 -28.55 -1.11
C GLU A 42 -3.36 -27.62 -2.31
N ILE A 43 -2.92 -26.36 -2.12
CA ILE A 43 -2.66 -25.41 -3.21
C ILE A 43 -1.68 -26.00 -4.22
N THR A 44 -0.61 -26.64 -3.76
CA THR A 44 0.42 -27.22 -4.64
C THR A 44 0.05 -28.59 -5.23
N ASN A 45 -1.03 -29.23 -4.79
CA ASN A 45 -1.53 -30.49 -5.35
C ASN A 45 -2.69 -30.28 -6.33
N HIS A 46 -3.37 -29.13 -6.29
CA HIS A 46 -4.50 -28.78 -7.17
C HIS A 46 -4.11 -27.97 -8.43
N VAL A 47 -2.83 -27.68 -8.66
CA VAL A 47 -2.37 -27.07 -9.91
C VAL A 47 -2.30 -28.12 -11.02
N SER A 48 -3.45 -28.62 -11.46
CA SER A 48 -3.59 -29.31 -12.74
C SER A 48 -3.91 -28.27 -13.83
N CYS A 49 -3.09 -28.19 -14.87
CA CYS A 49 -3.21 -27.25 -15.98
C CYS A 49 -4.53 -27.39 -16.75
N THR A 50 -5.60 -26.75 -16.28
CA THR A 50 -6.79 -26.39 -17.06
C THR A 50 -7.40 -25.11 -16.46
N THR A 51 -7.83 -24.20 -17.33
CA THR A 51 -8.39 -22.87 -17.02
C THR A 51 -9.48 -22.91 -15.93
N TYR A 52 -9.12 -22.52 -14.71
CA TYR A 52 -10.03 -22.23 -13.61
C TYR A 52 -9.45 -21.06 -12.78
N GLN A 53 -10.25 -20.02 -12.52
CA GLN A 53 -9.99 -19.09 -11.42
C GLN A 53 -10.27 -19.86 -10.12
N HIS A 54 -9.23 -20.14 -9.34
CA HIS A 54 -9.37 -20.72 -8.02
C HIS A 54 -9.16 -19.63 -6.97
N ASP A 55 -10.27 -19.15 -6.38
CA ASP A 55 -10.20 -18.45 -5.10
C ASP A 55 -10.00 -19.51 -4.01
N ILE A 56 -8.87 -19.43 -3.32
CA ILE A 56 -8.50 -20.32 -2.22
C ILE A 56 -8.46 -19.48 -0.95
N PHE A 57 -9.32 -19.82 0.01
CA PHE A 57 -9.29 -19.21 1.33
C PHE A 57 -8.37 -20.02 2.23
N ILE A 58 -7.43 -19.34 2.88
CA ILE A 58 -6.46 -19.95 3.80
C ILE A 58 -6.83 -19.65 5.26
N ASP A 59 -6.32 -20.47 6.18
CA ASP A 59 -6.75 -20.50 7.60
C ASP A 59 -6.66 -19.15 8.34
N ASN A 60 -5.79 -18.23 7.90
CA ASN A 60 -5.72 -16.87 8.47
C ASN A 60 -6.80 -15.90 7.93
N GLY A 61 -7.73 -16.39 7.11
CA GLY A 61 -8.81 -15.64 6.47
C GLY A 61 -8.41 -14.90 5.20
N SER A 62 -7.16 -15.00 4.76
CA SER A 62 -6.72 -14.43 3.48
C SER A 62 -7.28 -15.21 2.29
N ARG A 63 -7.38 -14.54 1.15
CA ARG A 63 -7.75 -15.13 -0.14
C ARG A 63 -6.54 -15.16 -1.05
N VAL A 64 -6.23 -16.31 -1.62
CA VAL A 64 -5.25 -16.47 -2.70
C VAL A 64 -6.02 -16.74 -3.99
N ASN A 65 -5.79 -15.93 -5.01
CA ASN A 65 -6.29 -16.16 -6.35
C ASN A 65 -5.11 -16.45 -7.28
N ILE A 66 -5.24 -17.42 -8.17
CA ILE A 66 -4.25 -17.71 -9.21
C ILE A 66 -4.95 -17.58 -10.56
N GLU A 67 -4.63 -16.51 -11.30
CA GLU A 67 -5.15 -16.33 -12.65
C GLU A 67 -4.29 -17.08 -13.68
N VAL A 68 -4.86 -18.12 -14.29
CA VAL A 68 -4.26 -18.86 -15.42
C VAL A 68 -4.93 -18.38 -16.72
N PRO A 69 -4.19 -18.04 -17.80
CA PRO A 69 -2.79 -18.41 -18.10
C PRO A 69 -1.73 -17.36 -17.75
N GLN A 70 -2.11 -16.22 -17.16
CA GLN A 70 -1.19 -15.10 -16.93
C GLN A 70 -0.22 -15.36 -15.77
N PHE A 71 -0.46 -16.37 -14.93
CA PHE A 71 0.34 -16.69 -13.75
C PHE A 71 0.60 -15.43 -12.89
N GLU A 72 -0.44 -14.62 -12.73
CA GLU A 72 -0.47 -13.50 -11.80
C GLU A 72 -1.19 -13.98 -10.54
N PRO A 73 -0.47 -14.54 -9.55
CA PRO A 73 -1.11 -14.78 -8.28
C PRO A 73 -1.53 -13.43 -7.69
N GLU A 74 -2.62 -13.41 -6.95
CA GLU A 74 -3.06 -12.32 -6.09
C GLU A 74 -3.26 -12.87 -4.69
N ILE A 75 -2.82 -12.15 -3.65
CA ILE A 75 -3.19 -12.46 -2.27
C ILE A 75 -3.87 -11.25 -1.65
N SER A 76 -5.03 -11.47 -1.05
CA SER A 76 -5.79 -10.48 -0.31
C SER A 76 -5.72 -10.81 1.18
N THR A 77 -5.48 -9.80 2.03
CA THR A 77 -5.53 -9.97 3.49
C THR A 77 -6.95 -10.30 3.96
N PRO A 78 -7.12 -10.91 5.15
CA PRO A 78 -8.43 -10.92 5.80
C PRO A 78 -8.95 -9.49 6.01
N GLU A 79 -10.25 -9.37 6.22
CA GLU A 79 -10.84 -8.11 6.65
C GLU A 79 -10.34 -7.74 8.05
N LEU A 80 -9.92 -6.48 8.20
CA LEU A 80 -9.32 -5.99 9.43
C LEU A 80 -10.05 -4.74 9.91
N VAL A 81 -10.47 -4.80 11.18
CA VAL A 81 -11.16 -3.68 11.83
C VAL A 81 -10.13 -2.83 12.56
N LEU A 82 -10.01 -1.56 12.14
CA LEU A 82 -9.24 -0.56 12.86
C LEU A 82 -10.03 -0.08 14.09
N ASN A 83 -9.78 -0.70 15.23
CA ASN A 83 -10.38 -0.34 16.51
C ASN A 83 -9.38 0.43 17.40
N ASP A 84 -9.84 0.87 18.57
CA ASP A 84 -9.06 1.64 19.55
C ASP A 84 -7.92 0.85 20.20
N ASN A 85 -7.75 -0.43 19.87
CA ASN A 85 -6.62 -1.21 20.35
C ASN A 85 -5.30 -0.56 19.87
N PRO A 86 -4.36 -0.25 20.77
CA PRO A 86 -3.06 0.32 20.40
C PRO A 86 -2.26 -0.52 19.40
N LEU A 87 -2.56 -1.81 19.28
CA LEU A 87 -1.87 -2.76 18.39
C LEU A 87 -2.61 -3.01 17.07
N SER A 88 -3.78 -2.40 16.81
CA SER A 88 -4.57 -2.66 15.58
C SER A 88 -3.77 -2.40 14.30
N HIS A 89 -2.99 -1.31 14.26
CA HIS A 89 -2.09 -1.02 13.14
C HIS A 89 -0.95 -2.07 13.01
N LYS A 90 -0.44 -2.61 14.12
CA LYS A 90 0.57 -3.67 14.08
C LYS A 90 0.00 -4.98 13.53
N LEU A 91 -1.23 -5.32 13.91
CA LEU A 91 -1.93 -6.47 13.36
C LEU A 91 -2.12 -6.34 11.84
N PHE A 92 -2.47 -5.13 11.39
CA PHE A 92 -2.63 -4.83 9.96
C PHE A 92 -1.35 -5.12 9.16
N ILE A 93 -0.20 -4.61 9.60
CA ILE A 93 1.05 -4.88 8.89
C ILE A 93 1.46 -6.36 9.00
N SER A 94 1.22 -7.01 10.14
CA SER A 94 1.53 -8.43 10.30
C SER A 94 0.78 -9.32 9.31
N GLN A 95 -0.47 -9.00 8.97
CA GLN A 95 -1.22 -9.77 7.96
C GLN A 95 -0.65 -9.58 6.54
N ILE A 96 -0.23 -8.36 6.18
CA ILE A 96 0.43 -8.11 4.90
C ILE A 96 1.74 -8.91 4.80
N LEU A 97 2.54 -8.90 5.86
CA LEU A 97 3.81 -9.64 5.89
C LEU A 97 3.61 -11.15 5.90
N ALA A 98 2.62 -11.66 6.64
CA ALA A 98 2.27 -13.07 6.64
C ALA A 98 1.88 -13.55 5.23
N ASN A 99 1.05 -12.77 4.53
CA ASN A 99 0.66 -13.05 3.15
C ASN A 99 1.86 -13.13 2.20
N ARG A 100 2.83 -12.21 2.33
CA ARG A 100 4.07 -12.25 1.55
C ARG A 100 4.87 -13.51 1.83
N LEU A 101 4.98 -13.93 3.10
CA LEU A 101 5.68 -15.15 3.47
C LEU A 101 5.00 -16.40 2.89
N ILE A 102 3.67 -16.45 2.88
CA ILE A 102 2.90 -17.57 2.33
C ILE A 102 3.24 -17.78 0.86
N VAL A 103 3.28 -16.71 0.08
CA VAL A 103 3.62 -16.76 -1.34
C VAL A 103 5.07 -17.19 -1.55
N LEU A 104 6.01 -16.68 -0.76
CA LEU A 104 7.41 -17.11 -0.83
C LEU A 104 7.57 -18.60 -0.51
N LYS A 105 6.86 -19.11 0.50
CA LYS A 105 6.87 -20.54 0.84
C LYS A 105 6.21 -21.40 -0.23
N ALA A 106 5.13 -20.94 -0.84
CA ALA A 106 4.49 -21.64 -1.95
C ALA A 106 5.46 -21.81 -3.13
N ILE A 107 6.20 -20.74 -3.47
CA ILE A 107 7.24 -20.77 -4.51
C ILE A 107 8.37 -21.75 -4.15
N ASP A 108 8.87 -21.71 -2.91
CA ASP A 108 9.94 -22.63 -2.47
C ASP A 108 9.49 -24.11 -2.54
N ASN A 109 8.24 -24.40 -2.15
CA ASN A 109 7.66 -25.74 -2.26
C ASN A 109 7.55 -26.22 -3.71
N LEU A 110 7.16 -25.34 -4.64
CA LEU A 110 7.12 -25.67 -6.08
C LEU A 110 8.52 -26.03 -6.60
N LYS A 111 9.55 -25.25 -6.23
CA LYS A 111 10.95 -25.54 -6.59
C LYS A 111 11.39 -26.91 -6.08
N ARG A 112 11.07 -27.24 -4.82
CA ARG A 112 11.41 -28.54 -4.22
C ARG A 112 10.70 -29.73 -4.89
N LYS A 113 9.50 -29.51 -5.44
CA LYS A 113 8.75 -30.51 -6.22
C LYS A 113 9.31 -30.72 -7.63
N GLY A 114 10.44 -30.09 -7.99
CA GLY A 114 11.04 -30.20 -9.31
C GLY A 114 10.28 -29.45 -10.39
N VAL A 115 9.35 -28.56 -10.00
CA VAL A 115 8.74 -27.62 -10.94
C VAL A 115 9.86 -26.65 -11.35
N ASN A 116 10.32 -26.78 -12.59
CA ASN A 116 11.33 -25.90 -13.13
C ASN A 116 10.70 -24.52 -13.34
N LEU A 117 10.74 -23.71 -12.29
CA LEU A 117 10.40 -22.29 -12.33
C LEU A 117 11.57 -21.53 -12.97
N ASP A 118 11.88 -21.86 -14.24
CA ASP A 118 12.51 -20.95 -15.20
C ASP A 118 11.57 -19.76 -15.52
N ILE A 119 10.39 -19.76 -14.92
CA ILE A 119 9.61 -18.59 -14.56
C ILE A 119 10.53 -17.68 -13.75
N SER A 120 11.25 -16.86 -14.52
CA SER A 120 12.26 -15.92 -14.10
C SER A 120 11.90 -15.25 -12.78
N LEU A 121 12.94 -14.81 -12.07
CA LEU A 121 12.78 -13.76 -11.08
C LEU A 121 11.75 -12.70 -11.54
N ALA A 122 11.59 -12.41 -12.84
CA ALA A 122 10.60 -11.48 -13.39
C ALA A 122 9.11 -11.77 -13.13
N ALA A 123 8.66 -13.00 -12.80
CA ALA A 123 7.27 -13.24 -12.40
C ALA A 123 7.05 -13.13 -10.88
N VAL A 124 8.11 -13.35 -10.09
CA VAL A 124 8.14 -13.12 -8.64
C VAL A 124 8.56 -11.68 -8.31
N LEU A 125 9.20 -10.98 -9.26
CA LEU A 125 9.67 -9.62 -9.12
C LEU A 125 8.50 -8.65 -8.93
N PRO A 126 7.31 -8.74 -9.55
CA PRO A 126 6.20 -7.85 -9.19
C PRO A 126 5.79 -7.94 -7.71
N TRP A 127 5.98 -9.11 -7.09
CA TRP A 127 5.79 -9.35 -5.66
C TRP A 127 6.98 -8.92 -4.78
N LEU A 128 8.17 -8.84 -5.38
CA LEU A 128 9.43 -8.49 -4.70
C LEU A 128 9.98 -7.11 -5.09
N HIS A 129 9.43 -6.42 -6.09
CA HIS A 129 10.04 -5.33 -6.85
C HIS A 129 9.02 -4.67 -7.81
N ASN A 130 8.57 -3.47 -7.42
CA ASN A 130 8.22 -2.37 -8.32
C ASN A 130 7.20 -2.67 -9.43
N SER A 131 5.91 -2.79 -9.12
CA SER A 131 4.75 -2.55 -10.02
C SER A 131 5.03 -2.48 -11.54
N PRO A 132 5.64 -3.50 -12.21
CA PRO A 132 5.91 -3.40 -13.64
C PRO A 132 4.59 -3.69 -14.35
N ASN A 133 4.33 -3.00 -15.47
CA ASN A 133 3.23 -3.35 -16.38
C ASN A 133 1.80 -3.30 -15.80
N GLY A 134 1.53 -2.43 -14.82
CA GLY A 134 0.16 -2.22 -14.33
C GLY A 134 -0.25 -3.12 -13.16
N MET A 135 0.64 -3.99 -12.69
CA MET A 135 0.47 -4.69 -11.41
C MET A 135 0.64 -3.73 -10.23
N GLY A 136 -0.01 -4.00 -9.11
CA GLY A 136 0.26 -3.25 -7.89
C GLY A 136 -0.67 -3.56 -6.73
N GLU A 137 -0.46 -2.87 -5.61
CA GLU A 137 -1.29 -3.03 -4.43
C GLU A 137 -2.61 -2.28 -4.57
N HIS A 138 -3.66 -2.90 -4.05
CA HIS A 138 -4.97 -2.31 -3.90
C HIS A 138 -5.29 -2.19 -2.41
N LEU A 139 -5.87 -1.06 -2.01
CA LEU A 139 -6.43 -0.91 -0.67
C LEU A 139 -7.94 -0.89 -0.77
N HIS A 140 -8.55 -1.71 0.06
CA HIS A 140 -9.99 -1.83 0.19
C HIS A 140 -10.36 -1.24 1.54
N LEU A 141 -11.23 -0.23 1.52
CA LEU A 141 -11.72 0.43 2.72
C LEU A 141 -13.25 0.39 2.71
N SER A 142 -13.82 0.12 3.88
CA SER A 142 -15.26 0.07 4.08
C SER A 142 -15.64 0.84 5.34
N SER A 143 -16.88 1.32 5.35
CA SER A 143 -17.49 2.02 6.49
C SER A 143 -18.97 1.71 6.55
N HIS A 144 -19.52 1.58 7.76
CA HIS A 144 -20.96 1.46 8.04
C HIS A 144 -21.76 2.76 7.82
N TYR A 145 -21.19 3.72 7.09
CA TYR A 145 -21.82 4.98 6.80
C TYR A 145 -21.88 5.17 5.29
N SER A 146 -23.07 5.45 4.78
CA SER A 146 -23.27 5.89 3.41
C SER A 146 -22.63 7.27 3.22
N ILE A 147 -21.56 7.33 2.44
CA ILE A 147 -20.89 8.57 2.04
C ILE A 147 -21.17 8.79 0.56
N PRO A 148 -21.69 9.95 0.13
CA PRO A 148 -21.93 10.22 -1.28
C PRO A 148 -20.64 10.11 -2.11
N GLU A 149 -20.71 9.43 -3.25
CA GLU A 149 -19.58 9.24 -4.17
C GLU A 149 -18.89 10.57 -4.52
N ARG A 150 -19.69 11.62 -4.79
CA ARG A 150 -19.16 12.94 -5.12
C ARG A 150 -18.29 13.51 -4.00
N THR A 151 -18.66 13.28 -2.74
CA THR A 151 -17.89 13.71 -1.56
C THR A 151 -16.58 12.94 -1.51
N LEU A 152 -16.62 11.62 -1.65
CA LEU A 152 -15.42 10.78 -1.67
C LEU A 152 -14.47 11.17 -2.80
N ASN A 153 -14.96 11.29 -4.03
CA ASN A 153 -14.15 11.71 -5.17
C ASN A 153 -13.53 13.10 -4.98
N SER A 154 -14.29 14.06 -4.44
CA SER A 154 -13.79 15.42 -4.19
C SER A 154 -12.69 15.49 -3.12
N ILE A 155 -12.73 14.60 -2.13
CA ILE A 155 -11.79 14.60 -1.00
C ILE A 155 -10.63 13.63 -1.25
N PHE A 156 -10.85 12.42 -1.77
CA PHE A 156 -9.82 11.40 -1.88
C PHE A 156 -8.93 11.55 -3.11
N LEU A 157 -9.44 12.10 -4.21
CA LEU A 157 -8.70 12.04 -5.47
C LEU A 157 -7.37 12.80 -5.39
N THR A 158 -7.33 13.97 -4.75
CA THR A 158 -6.08 14.69 -4.50
C THR A 158 -5.13 13.94 -3.57
N LEU A 159 -5.64 13.37 -2.47
CA LEU A 159 -4.84 12.53 -1.57
C LEU A 159 -4.20 11.35 -2.32
N ILE A 160 -4.96 10.72 -3.22
CA ILE A 160 -4.49 9.62 -4.07
C ILE A 160 -3.47 10.12 -5.11
N CYS A 161 -3.58 11.37 -5.55
CA CYS A 161 -2.64 11.96 -6.50
C CYS A 161 -1.29 12.34 -5.86
N THR A 162 -1.28 12.77 -4.59
CA THR A 162 -0.02 13.12 -3.91
C THR A 162 0.67 11.90 -3.30
N ASP A 163 -0.08 10.81 -3.06
CA ASP A 163 0.45 9.63 -2.38
C ASP A 163 1.63 8.94 -3.08
N PRO A 164 1.70 8.81 -4.42
CA PRO A 164 2.87 8.23 -5.06
C PRO A 164 4.14 9.06 -4.82
N SER A 165 4.02 10.38 -4.67
CA SER A 165 5.17 11.20 -4.28
C SER A 165 5.50 11.06 -2.79
N PHE A 166 4.49 10.97 -1.93
CA PHE A 166 4.69 10.89 -0.48
C PHE A 166 5.14 9.50 0.01
N CYS A 167 4.48 8.45 -0.47
CA CYS A 167 4.62 7.05 -0.07
C CYS A 167 5.04 6.14 -1.25
N GLY A 168 5.56 6.70 -2.36
CA GLY A 168 6.05 5.88 -3.48
C GLY A 168 7.32 5.12 -3.15
N VAL A 169 7.53 4.01 -3.85
CA VAL A 169 8.70 3.13 -3.62
C VAL A 169 9.93 3.59 -4.35
N GLY A 170 9.81 4.56 -5.26
CA GLY A 170 10.90 5.08 -6.07
C GLY A 170 11.35 4.14 -7.19
N ALA A 171 11.68 4.72 -8.34
CA ALA A 171 12.22 4.00 -9.48
C ALA A 171 13.14 4.91 -10.32
N PRO A 172 14.14 4.34 -11.02
CA PRO A 172 14.83 5.05 -12.09
C PRO A 172 13.82 5.59 -13.13
N SER A 173 14.02 6.81 -13.60
CA SER A 173 13.18 7.40 -14.64
C SER A 173 13.22 6.55 -15.91
N THR A 174 12.07 6.32 -16.53
CA THR A 174 11.99 5.71 -17.88
C THR A 174 12.16 6.72 -19.00
N ASN A 175 12.15 8.01 -18.68
CA ASN A 175 12.39 9.03 -19.67
C ASN A 175 13.89 9.13 -19.99
N LEU A 176 14.30 8.43 -21.06
CA LEU A 176 15.68 8.35 -21.53
C LEU A 176 16.30 9.74 -21.82
N SER A 177 15.47 10.75 -22.06
CA SER A 177 15.92 12.10 -22.41
C SER A 177 16.35 12.96 -21.21
N SER A 178 15.86 12.71 -20.00
CA SER A 178 16.19 13.51 -18.81
C SER A 178 17.11 12.78 -17.83
N GLY A 179 17.22 11.45 -17.93
CA GLY A 179 17.74 10.64 -16.82
C GLY A 179 16.96 10.90 -15.52
N GLY A 180 17.43 10.34 -14.41
CA GLY A 180 16.94 10.71 -13.07
C GLY A 180 16.19 9.61 -12.31
N PHE A 181 15.61 10.01 -11.18
CA PHE A 181 14.91 9.13 -10.25
C PHE A 181 13.53 9.72 -9.95
N GLU A 182 12.50 8.89 -10.06
CA GLU A 182 11.11 9.23 -9.80
C GLU A 182 10.72 8.74 -8.40
N ALA A 183 9.88 9.50 -7.68
CA ALA A 183 9.38 9.15 -6.36
C ALA A 183 8.50 7.89 -6.38
N SER A 184 7.86 7.62 -7.51
CA SER A 184 6.88 6.55 -7.71
C SER A 184 7.29 5.61 -8.85
N ALA A 185 7.16 4.30 -8.62
CA ALA A 185 7.28 3.30 -9.69
C ALA A 185 6.00 3.19 -10.55
N LYS A 186 4.85 3.65 -10.02
CA LYS A 186 3.53 3.54 -10.66
C LYS A 186 3.23 4.62 -11.70
N VAL A 187 4.01 5.69 -11.80
CA VAL A 187 3.94 6.70 -12.88
C VAL A 187 3.84 6.06 -14.26
N ARG A 188 4.61 4.98 -14.48
CA ARG A 188 4.67 4.22 -15.75
C ARG A 188 3.33 3.59 -16.14
N THR A 189 2.53 3.21 -15.14
CA THR A 189 1.21 2.59 -15.33
C THR A 189 0.14 3.61 -15.66
N HIS A 190 0.38 4.92 -15.44
CA HIS A 190 -0.59 5.97 -15.70
C HIS A 190 -0.81 6.25 -17.19
N ASN A 191 0.07 5.77 -18.06
CA ASN A 191 -0.18 5.75 -19.51
C ASN A 191 -1.33 4.77 -19.89
N ALA A 192 -1.64 3.78 -19.05
CA ALA A 192 -2.82 2.92 -19.23
C ALA A 192 -4.13 3.62 -18.79
N PHE A 193 -4.05 4.70 -18.02
CA PHE A 193 -5.21 5.52 -17.67
C PHE A 193 -5.53 6.58 -18.73
N SER A 194 -4.58 6.92 -19.61
CA SER A 194 -4.72 8.02 -20.59
C SER A 194 -4.72 7.62 -22.07
N SER A 195 -4.50 6.35 -22.44
CA SER A 195 -4.51 5.93 -23.84
C SER A 195 -5.88 5.45 -24.33
N ASP A 196 -6.35 5.99 -25.46
CA ASP A 196 -7.61 5.63 -26.14
C ASP A 196 -7.61 4.21 -26.77
N LEU A 197 -6.53 3.45 -26.60
CA LEU A 197 -6.34 2.12 -27.19
C LEU A 197 -6.66 0.95 -26.24
N CYS A 198 -6.96 1.21 -24.96
CA CYS A 198 -7.35 0.17 -24.00
C CYS A 198 -8.82 0.32 -23.59
N GLN A 199 -9.65 -0.69 -23.89
CA GLN A 199 -11.05 -0.80 -23.46
C GLN A 199 -11.21 -0.96 -21.92
N SER A 200 -10.14 -0.87 -21.14
CA SER A 200 -10.12 -1.08 -19.68
C SER A 200 -9.52 0.10 -18.93
N ARG A 201 -10.13 1.29 -19.02
CA ARG A 201 -9.80 2.42 -18.14
C ARG A 201 -10.12 2.02 -16.68
N LYS A 202 -9.12 1.57 -15.91
CA LYS A 202 -9.26 1.38 -14.46
C LYS A 202 -9.29 2.78 -13.80
N PRO A 203 -10.23 3.14 -12.92
CA PRO A 203 -10.19 4.44 -12.27
C PRO A 203 -9.20 4.43 -11.08
N LEU A 204 -8.64 5.60 -10.72
CA LEU A 204 -7.75 5.75 -9.55
C LEU A 204 -8.47 5.40 -8.23
N LEU A 205 -9.76 5.72 -8.18
CA LEU A 205 -10.72 5.35 -7.15
C LEU A 205 -11.87 4.59 -7.83
N SER A 206 -12.14 3.36 -7.38
CA SER A 206 -13.32 2.62 -7.82
C SER A 206 -14.22 2.40 -6.62
N GLU A 207 -15.43 2.95 -6.69
CA GLU A 207 -16.54 2.37 -5.95
C GLU A 207 -16.96 1.11 -6.70
N ARG A 208 -16.94 -0.01 -6.00
CA ARG A 208 -17.70 -1.18 -6.42
C ARG A 208 -18.65 -1.42 -5.26
N ASN A 209 -19.95 -1.32 -5.49
CA ASN A 209 -20.87 -2.01 -4.59
C ASN A 209 -20.45 -3.48 -4.62
N ARG A 210 -19.80 -3.97 -3.55
CA ARG A 210 -19.74 -5.41 -3.34
C ARG A 210 -21.19 -5.81 -3.16
N TYR A 211 -21.69 -6.69 -4.03
CA TYR A 211 -23.05 -7.20 -3.98
C TYR A 211 -23.42 -7.80 -2.60
N ASP A 212 -22.42 -8.07 -1.76
CA ASP A 212 -22.56 -8.68 -0.45
C ASP A 212 -22.52 -7.69 0.74
N LEU A 213 -22.29 -6.40 0.51
CA LEU A 213 -22.32 -5.41 1.60
C LEU A 213 -23.73 -4.84 1.79
N PRO A 214 -24.21 -4.68 3.04
CA PRO A 214 -25.49 -4.06 3.32
C PRO A 214 -25.59 -2.62 2.75
N ALA A 215 -26.81 -2.17 2.43
CA ALA A 215 -27.04 -0.89 1.72
C ALA A 215 -26.58 0.37 2.49
N ASP A 216 -26.38 0.27 3.81
CA ASP A 216 -25.86 1.31 4.69
C ASP A 216 -24.33 1.39 4.70
N TRP A 217 -23.64 0.47 4.02
CA TRP A 217 -22.19 0.50 3.90
C TRP A 217 -21.71 1.24 2.66
N CYS A 218 -20.59 1.93 2.83
CA CYS A 218 -19.78 2.42 1.74
C CYS A 218 -18.53 1.56 1.61
N TYR A 219 -18.14 1.28 0.37
CA TYR A 219 -16.92 0.56 0.03
C TYR A 219 -16.19 1.27 -1.10
N PHE A 220 -14.88 1.44 -0.93
CA PHE A 220 -14.03 2.02 -1.96
C PHE A 220 -12.70 1.29 -2.08
N LYS A 221 -12.25 1.22 -3.33
CA LYS A 221 -11.00 0.60 -3.73
C LYS A 221 -10.04 1.66 -4.26
N VAL A 222 -8.88 1.78 -3.62
CA VAL A 222 -7.76 2.60 -4.09
C VAL A 222 -6.82 1.73 -4.90
N VAL A 223 -6.59 2.11 -6.17
CA VAL A 223 -5.79 1.32 -7.13
C VAL A 223 -4.36 1.86 -7.27
N ASN A 224 -4.08 3.03 -6.72
CA ASN A 224 -2.81 3.74 -6.93
C ASN A 224 -1.68 3.40 -5.94
N LEU A 225 -1.81 2.34 -5.13
CA LEU A 225 -0.80 2.03 -4.09
C LEU A 225 0.38 1.25 -4.62
N GLU A 226 1.58 1.55 -4.14
CA GLU A 226 2.80 0.85 -4.53
C GLU A 226 3.16 -0.23 -3.52
N ALA A 227 3.61 -1.38 -4.04
CA ALA A 227 4.10 -2.49 -3.23
C ALA A 227 5.43 -2.13 -2.54
N ALA A 228 5.33 -1.51 -1.36
CA ALA A 228 6.47 -1.14 -0.54
C ALA A 228 7.12 -2.35 0.12
N LYS A 229 8.31 -2.21 0.70
CA LYS A 229 8.98 -3.20 1.57
C LYS A 229 9.11 -2.67 2.99
N SER A 230 9.31 -1.37 3.13
CA SER A 230 9.26 -0.68 4.40
C SER A 230 7.88 -0.83 5.03
N GLN A 231 7.85 -1.45 6.20
CA GLN A 231 6.65 -1.61 7.01
C GLN A 231 6.03 -0.26 7.38
N ARG A 232 6.88 0.74 7.71
CA ARG A 232 6.43 2.11 8.02
C ARG A 232 5.77 2.76 6.81
N GLN A 233 6.30 2.54 5.61
CA GLN A 233 5.73 3.04 4.36
C GLN A 233 4.38 2.41 4.03
N MET A 234 4.27 1.08 4.12
CA MET A 234 3.01 0.37 3.91
C MET A 234 1.93 0.88 4.86
N LEU A 235 2.27 0.97 6.15
CA LEU A 235 1.36 1.43 7.19
C LEU A 235 0.89 2.85 6.93
N LEU A 236 1.81 3.78 6.72
CA LEU A 236 1.44 5.18 6.52
C LEU A 236 0.64 5.37 5.23
N SER A 237 1.02 4.69 4.15
CA SER A 237 0.28 4.76 2.89
C SER A 237 -1.17 4.29 3.07
N CYS A 238 -1.43 3.20 3.80
CA CYS A 238 -2.80 2.75 4.03
C CYS A 238 -3.55 3.64 5.04
N LEU A 239 -2.92 3.93 6.18
CA LEU A 239 -3.59 4.59 7.30
C LEU A 239 -3.88 6.06 7.05
N LYS A 240 -3.15 6.76 6.16
CA LYS A 240 -3.51 8.12 5.73
C LYS A 240 -4.91 8.17 5.11
N LYS A 241 -5.25 7.19 4.26
CA LYS A 241 -6.58 7.11 3.62
C LYS A 241 -7.64 6.74 4.66
N ALA A 242 -7.34 5.79 5.55
CA ALA A 242 -8.22 5.44 6.66
C ALA A 242 -8.48 6.63 7.61
N ALA A 243 -7.46 7.44 7.89
CA ALA A 243 -7.56 8.65 8.71
C ALA A 243 -8.47 9.71 8.06
N VAL A 244 -8.33 9.94 6.75
CA VAL A 244 -9.22 10.87 6.03
C VAL A 244 -10.64 10.34 5.96
N LEU A 245 -10.83 9.03 5.75
CA LEU A 245 -12.16 8.41 5.82
C LEU A 245 -12.79 8.60 7.19
N PHE A 246 -12.02 8.37 8.25
CA PHE A 246 -12.45 8.57 9.63
C PHE A 246 -12.90 10.01 9.86
N LEU A 247 -12.16 11.02 9.39
CA LEU A 247 -12.57 12.42 9.50
C LEU A 247 -13.90 12.72 8.81
N ILE A 248 -14.15 12.13 7.64
CA ILE A 248 -15.44 12.28 6.94
C ILE A 248 -16.57 11.69 7.79
N ILE A 249 -16.39 10.49 8.34
CA ILE A 249 -17.37 9.82 9.20
C ILE A 249 -17.64 10.64 10.46
N GLN A 250 -16.60 11.26 11.04
CA GLN A 250 -16.73 12.12 12.22
C GLN A 250 -17.30 13.51 11.91
N GLY A 251 -17.65 13.80 10.65
CA GLY A 251 -18.21 15.11 10.26
C GLY A 251 -17.22 16.26 10.38
N ALA A 252 -15.92 16.01 10.17
CA ALA A 252 -14.91 17.08 10.14
C ALA A 252 -15.22 18.10 9.03
N ASP A 253 -14.78 19.34 9.23
CA ASP A 253 -15.02 20.42 8.28
C ASP A 253 -14.08 20.33 7.06
N PHE A 254 -14.64 19.88 5.94
CA PHE A 254 -13.97 19.83 4.64
C PHE A 254 -14.32 21.03 3.72
N SER A 255 -14.88 22.12 4.25
CA SER A 255 -15.23 23.31 3.45
C SER A 255 -14.06 23.85 2.62
N GLY A 256 -12.85 23.80 3.17
CA GLY A 256 -11.63 24.17 2.46
C GLY A 256 -11.26 23.27 1.29
N PHE A 257 -11.89 22.11 1.11
CA PHE A 257 -11.59 21.14 0.04
C PHE A 257 -12.48 21.32 -1.20
N SER A 258 -13.38 22.32 -1.21
CA SER A 258 -14.16 22.65 -2.40
C SER A 258 -13.23 22.93 -3.60
N ASN A 259 -13.42 22.20 -4.70
CA ASN A 259 -12.58 22.26 -5.90
C ASN A 259 -11.08 22.02 -5.67
N PHE A 260 -10.70 21.43 -4.54
CA PHE A 260 -9.31 21.09 -4.25
C PHE A 260 -8.90 19.81 -4.99
N LEU A 261 -8.78 19.93 -6.31
CA LEU A 261 -8.46 18.85 -7.24
C LEU A 261 -7.50 19.35 -8.34
N PRO A 262 -6.44 18.60 -8.70
CA PRO A 262 -5.63 18.91 -9.86
C PRO A 262 -6.48 19.03 -11.13
N ILE A 263 -6.12 19.94 -12.03
CA ILE A 263 -6.86 20.11 -13.30
C ILE A 263 -6.77 18.83 -14.16
N ALA A 264 -5.61 18.17 -14.17
CA ALA A 264 -5.38 16.95 -14.94
C ALA A 264 -4.79 15.84 -14.04
N PRO A 265 -5.58 15.24 -13.13
CA PRO A 265 -5.09 14.35 -12.08
C PRO A 265 -4.12 13.25 -12.54
N VAL A 266 -4.37 12.60 -13.68
CA VAL A 266 -3.50 11.52 -14.19
C VAL A 266 -2.15 12.04 -14.66
N GLU A 267 -2.12 13.15 -15.40
CA GLU A 267 -0.87 13.73 -15.92
C GLU A 267 -0.10 14.47 -14.82
N ASP A 268 -0.82 15.07 -13.87
CA ASP A 268 -0.26 15.82 -12.77
C ASP A 268 0.43 14.92 -11.74
N VAL A 269 -0.07 13.71 -11.49
CA VAL A 269 0.64 12.70 -10.67
C VAL A 269 2.02 12.38 -11.23
N LYS A 270 2.14 12.28 -12.56
CA LYS A 270 3.45 12.01 -13.21
C LYS A 270 4.43 13.14 -12.92
N LYS A 271 3.98 14.39 -13.02
CA LYS A 271 4.81 15.57 -12.72
C LYS A 271 5.25 15.59 -11.26
N PHE A 272 4.35 15.33 -10.32
CA PHE A 272 4.69 15.28 -8.90
C PHE A 272 5.75 14.22 -8.57
N SER A 273 5.81 13.12 -9.32
CA SER A 273 6.80 12.08 -9.07
C SER A 273 8.25 12.52 -9.34
N PHE A 274 8.47 13.53 -10.19
CA PHE A 274 9.82 14.08 -10.43
C PHE A 274 10.31 14.97 -9.29
N ASP A 275 9.45 15.33 -8.35
CA ASP A 275 9.80 16.14 -7.19
C ASP A 275 9.91 15.26 -5.95
N LEU A 276 11.13 14.83 -5.58
CA LEU A 276 11.33 13.89 -4.48
C LEU A 276 10.96 14.45 -3.09
N PHE A 277 10.97 15.77 -2.94
CA PHE A 277 10.76 16.47 -1.66
C PHE A 277 9.54 17.39 -1.66
N GLY A 278 8.92 17.63 -2.81
CA GLY A 278 7.64 18.32 -2.91
C GLY A 278 7.70 19.81 -2.72
N ASN A 279 8.78 20.46 -3.14
CA ASN A 279 8.93 21.91 -3.06
C ASN A 279 9.27 22.60 -4.39
N SER A 280 9.41 21.85 -5.48
CA SER A 280 9.89 22.37 -6.76
C SER A 280 8.79 22.42 -7.82
N ILE A 281 7.91 21.41 -7.88
CA ILE A 281 6.90 21.30 -8.94
C ILE A 281 5.54 21.71 -8.39
N ARG A 282 5.00 22.82 -8.91
CA ARG A 282 3.65 23.30 -8.59
C ARG A 282 2.67 22.90 -9.69
N ILE A 283 1.49 22.43 -9.28
CA ILE A 283 0.43 21.96 -10.17
C ILE A 283 -0.82 22.80 -9.95
N PRO A 284 -1.51 23.24 -11.03
CA PRO A 284 -2.73 24.01 -10.93
C PRO A 284 -3.93 23.14 -10.53
N PHE A 285 -4.77 23.68 -9.65
CA PHE A 285 -5.96 23.04 -9.11
C PHE A 285 -7.23 23.78 -9.57
N LYS A 286 -8.38 23.11 -9.47
CA LYS A 286 -9.69 23.67 -9.84
C LYS A 286 -10.16 24.81 -8.93
N ASP A 287 -9.54 25.00 -7.77
CA ASP A 287 -9.77 26.14 -6.87
C ASP A 287 -9.05 27.41 -7.33
N GLY A 288 -8.31 27.36 -8.45
CA GLY A 288 -7.57 28.49 -9.02
C GLY A 288 -6.16 28.65 -8.46
N ASN A 289 -5.78 27.89 -7.43
CA ASN A 289 -4.45 27.93 -6.85
C ASN A 289 -3.53 26.89 -7.51
N SER A 290 -2.24 27.00 -7.23
CA SER A 290 -1.26 25.97 -7.59
C SER A 290 -0.55 25.47 -6.34
N TYR A 291 -0.39 24.16 -6.22
CA TYR A 291 0.20 23.51 -5.04
C TYR A 291 1.34 22.59 -5.45
N THR A 292 2.37 22.50 -4.62
CA THR A 292 3.25 21.33 -4.65
C THR A 292 2.53 20.12 -4.06
N TRP A 293 3.03 18.90 -4.30
CA TRP A 293 2.40 17.73 -3.66
C TRP A 293 2.50 17.77 -2.14
N LEU A 294 3.55 18.38 -1.57
CA LEU A 294 3.72 18.48 -0.13
C LEU A 294 2.78 19.51 0.49
N GLU A 295 2.56 20.65 -0.17
CA GLU A 295 1.54 21.64 0.23
C GLU A 295 0.13 21.04 0.12
N ALA A 296 -0.13 20.26 -0.93
CA ALA A 296 -1.43 19.64 -1.09
C ALA A 296 -1.68 18.55 -0.03
N ASP A 297 -0.66 17.75 0.30
CA ASP A 297 -0.68 16.77 1.40
C ASP A 297 -0.82 17.45 2.78
N GLU A 298 -0.16 18.60 2.98
CA GLU A 298 -0.22 19.38 4.22
C GLU A 298 -1.64 19.79 4.59
N LYS A 299 -2.49 20.10 3.61
CA LYS A 299 -3.89 20.45 3.85
C LYS A 299 -4.66 19.32 4.56
N TYR A 300 -4.44 18.07 4.15
CA TYR A 300 -5.02 16.91 4.83
C TYR A 300 -4.41 16.68 6.20
N TYR A 301 -3.07 16.79 6.31
CA TYR A 301 -2.37 16.66 7.58
C TYR A 301 -2.88 17.65 8.61
N ASN A 302 -3.03 18.92 8.25
CA ASN A 302 -3.48 19.98 9.17
C ASN A 302 -4.89 19.71 9.67
N LEU A 303 -5.82 19.32 8.78
CA LEU A 303 -7.17 18.94 9.19
C LEU A 303 -7.15 17.76 10.19
N ALA A 304 -6.36 16.73 9.89
CA ALA A 304 -6.26 15.54 10.73
C ALA A 304 -5.58 15.81 12.07
N ASN A 305 -4.54 16.65 12.09
CA ASN A 305 -3.82 17.08 13.27
C ASN A 305 -4.68 17.96 14.18
N ASP A 306 -5.43 18.91 13.60
CA ASP A 306 -6.34 19.76 14.35
C ASP A 306 -7.46 18.94 15.00
N TYR A 307 -7.99 17.95 14.27
CA TYR A 307 -8.94 16.99 14.83
C TYR A 307 -8.30 16.21 15.99
N ALA A 308 -7.08 15.68 15.84
CA ALA A 308 -6.39 14.93 16.88
C ALA A 308 -6.12 15.75 18.15
N LYS A 309 -5.81 17.05 18.00
CA LYS A 309 -5.59 17.99 19.11
C LYS A 309 -6.88 18.30 19.87
N LYS A 310 -7.98 18.52 19.14
CA LYS A 310 -9.29 18.87 19.73
C LYS A 310 -9.99 17.67 20.35
N ASN A 311 -9.79 16.47 19.82
CA ASN A 311 -10.52 15.26 20.22
C ASN A 311 -9.64 14.27 20.99
N LYS A 312 -9.67 14.36 22.31
CA LYS A 312 -8.95 13.41 23.19
C LYS A 312 -9.41 11.96 23.04
N SER A 313 -10.65 11.74 22.61
CA SER A 313 -11.22 10.42 22.34
C SER A 313 -10.83 9.82 20.98
N ALA A 314 -10.05 10.53 20.15
CA ALA A 314 -9.66 9.99 18.86
C ALA A 314 -8.89 8.65 19.03
N PRO A 315 -9.17 7.63 18.17
CA PRO A 315 -8.56 6.31 18.25
C PRO A 315 -7.04 6.33 18.33
N HIS A 316 -6.46 5.33 19.00
CA HIS A 316 -5.00 5.24 19.12
C HIS A 316 -4.32 5.13 17.76
N TRP A 317 -4.85 4.31 16.83
CA TRP A 317 -4.30 4.16 15.49
C TRP A 317 -4.31 5.50 14.74
N PHE A 318 -5.38 6.30 14.87
CA PHE A 318 -5.50 7.60 14.20
C PHE A 318 -4.42 8.56 14.70
N LYS A 319 -4.27 8.69 16.04
CA LYS A 319 -3.22 9.52 16.65
C LYS A 319 -1.81 9.06 16.25
N TRP A 320 -1.59 7.75 16.18
CA TRP A 320 -0.32 7.19 15.70
C TRP A 320 -0.07 7.60 14.25
N THR A 321 -1.07 7.48 13.37
CA THR A 321 -0.97 7.88 11.97
C THR A 321 -0.61 9.36 11.82
N ILE A 322 -1.21 10.26 12.62
CA ILE A 322 -0.90 11.69 12.53
C ILE A 322 0.55 11.98 12.94
N LYS A 323 1.03 11.36 14.03
CA LYS A 323 2.43 11.48 14.45
C LYS A 323 3.39 10.97 13.38
N GLU A 324 3.06 9.85 12.77
CA GLU A 324 3.88 9.26 11.73
C GLU A 324 3.88 10.10 10.45
N TRP A 325 2.73 10.67 10.10
CA TRP A 325 2.57 11.61 9.00
C TRP A 325 3.41 12.89 9.24
N GLU A 326 3.34 13.46 10.44
CA GLU A 326 4.16 14.62 10.84
C GLU A 326 5.66 14.33 10.71
N TYR A 327 6.10 13.17 11.20
CA TYR A 327 7.50 12.75 11.13
C TYR A 327 8.00 12.68 9.68
N TRP A 328 7.22 12.07 8.77
CA TRP A 328 7.56 12.01 7.34
C TRP A 328 7.55 13.38 6.69
N ARG A 329 6.56 14.23 7.00
CA ARG A 329 6.51 15.61 6.48
C ARG A 329 7.75 16.41 6.87
N ASN A 330 8.18 16.31 8.13
CA ASN A 330 9.38 17.00 8.61
C ASN A 330 10.63 16.56 7.84
N ILE A 331 10.76 15.27 7.53
CA ILE A 331 11.86 14.75 6.71
C ILE A 331 11.85 15.36 5.30
N TYR A 332 10.67 15.49 4.68
CA TYR A 332 10.57 16.12 3.37
C TYR A 332 10.90 17.62 3.40
N LEU A 333 10.40 18.34 4.41
CA LEU A 333 10.67 19.76 4.61
C LEU A 333 12.16 20.04 4.84
N THR A 334 12.85 19.21 5.63
CA THR A 334 14.28 19.37 5.91
C THR A 334 15.18 18.73 4.87
N LYS A 335 14.63 18.05 3.86
CA LYS A 335 15.36 17.29 2.84
C LYS A 335 16.35 16.28 3.45
N ASP A 336 15.95 15.62 4.53
CA ASP A 336 16.82 14.71 5.29
C ASP A 336 16.85 13.31 4.63
N TYR A 337 17.78 13.13 3.69
CA TYR A 337 17.95 11.88 2.94
C TYR A 337 18.29 10.68 3.83
N GLU A 338 19.07 10.90 4.89
CA GLU A 338 19.48 9.84 5.79
C GLU A 338 18.26 9.28 6.52
N LYS A 339 17.44 10.15 7.12
CA LYS A 339 16.19 9.70 7.75
C LYS A 339 15.22 9.11 6.74
N LEU A 340 15.12 9.68 5.53
CA LEU A 340 14.26 9.13 4.48
C LEU A 340 14.65 7.69 4.12
N SER A 341 15.95 7.38 4.13
CA SER A 341 16.48 6.03 3.88
C SER A 341 16.19 5.03 5.00
N GLN A 342 15.85 5.47 6.19
CA GLN A 342 15.50 4.58 7.31
C GLN A 342 14.02 4.18 7.28
N ILE A 343 13.18 4.90 6.53
CA ILE A 343 11.72 4.77 6.62
C ILE A 343 11.02 4.46 5.31
N SER A 344 11.66 4.67 4.16
CA SER A 344 11.02 4.52 2.86
C SER A 344 11.90 3.76 1.88
N ASP A 345 11.26 2.95 1.05
CA ASP A 345 11.88 2.22 -0.06
C ASP A 345 12.60 3.17 -1.01
N LYS A 346 11.98 4.32 -1.32
CA LYS A 346 12.60 5.33 -2.19
C LYS A 346 13.86 5.90 -1.56
N GLY A 347 13.84 6.17 -0.25
CA GLY A 347 15.01 6.65 0.48
C GLY A 347 16.13 5.61 0.48
N ILE A 348 15.81 4.34 0.74
CA ILE A 348 16.79 3.23 0.69
C ILE A 348 17.41 3.15 -0.70
N LYS A 349 16.59 3.16 -1.76
CA LYS A 349 17.08 3.08 -3.15
C LYS A 349 17.94 4.28 -3.52
N LEU A 350 17.52 5.50 -3.17
CA LEU A 350 18.33 6.71 -3.38
C LEU A 350 19.67 6.60 -2.64
N PHE A 351 19.64 6.17 -1.37
CA PHE A 351 20.86 5.97 -0.60
C PHE A 351 21.78 4.94 -1.26
N LEU A 352 21.27 3.78 -1.71
CA LEU A 352 22.08 2.76 -2.37
C LEU A 352 22.64 3.20 -3.73
N LEU A 353 21.88 3.97 -4.51
CA LEU A 353 22.31 4.46 -5.84
C LEU A 353 23.33 5.59 -5.76
N PHE A 354 23.23 6.45 -4.74
CA PHE A 354 24.02 7.68 -4.63
C PHE A 354 25.05 7.67 -3.49
N ASN A 355 25.19 6.58 -2.73
CA ASN A 355 26.20 6.49 -1.69
C ASN A 355 27.60 6.25 -2.32
N PRO A 356 28.56 7.16 -2.08
CA PRO A 356 29.89 7.14 -2.72
C PRO A 356 30.75 5.93 -2.34
N ILE A 357 30.44 5.21 -1.26
CA ILE A 357 31.15 3.97 -0.87
C ILE A 357 30.90 2.87 -1.91
N TRP A 358 29.71 2.84 -2.52
CA TRP A 358 29.33 1.83 -3.51
C TRP A 358 29.77 2.20 -4.93
N GLN A 359 29.88 3.49 -5.23
CA GLN A 359 30.39 3.99 -6.51
C GLN A 359 31.91 3.80 -6.68
N LYS A 360 32.65 3.60 -5.58
CA LYS A 360 34.10 3.31 -5.62
C LYS A 360 34.44 1.83 -5.85
N ARG A 361 33.45 0.95 -5.96
CA ARG A 361 33.63 -0.51 -6.15
C ARG A 361 33.15 -1.02 -7.52
N SER A 362 32.68 -0.13 -8.40
CA SER A 362 32.25 -0.43 -9.78
C SER A 362 33.32 -0.06 -10.79
#